data_AF-A0A819N9W3-F1
#
_entry.id   AF-A0A819N9W3-F1
#
_cell.length_a   1.000
_cell.length_b   1.000
_cell.length_c   1.000
_cell.angle_alpha   90.00
_cell.angle_beta   90.00
_cell.angle_gamma   90.00
#
_symmetry.space_group_name_H-M   'P 1'
#
loop_
_entity.id
_entity.type
_entity.pdbx_description
1 polymer ?
#
loop_
_entity_poly.entity_id
_entity_poly.type
_entity_poly.pdbx_seq_one_letter_code
_entity_poly.pdbx_strand_id
1 'polypeptide(L)'
;MPPIGIWIIIQLMISKMAGESFNQPKFSSLPTWNPNATYFAAGNISGNAIYNIFITTDNTIYIPLLDCCSRLPNSIFVTSNNDIYVSIGGSPYSIDAWTLNATSSISSMPVDGPCFSLFVDIEDNLYCSLNTLHKVVTSSIIGSTNSTTIIAGTGNAGSSSDMLDGPRGIFIDRNLSLYVADCNNNRIQLFYFGQSNGITIVNSTEVIRLTPLNCPSGITLDADGYLYITDRYNNRVVASGPNGFHCVVGCSGSADSTSYGLQQPSALSFDSYGNLFVVDTYHDRIQKFLLTTNLSGNTSCDILQPCQNNASCIDSNTSSNGYICSCLSGFYGLQCQIDNRPCKSYTCWNNGICHEISNTEFICICSSGWQGSNCEIQTNYCQNVTCQNNGVCRSLTKNYTCECLGDSYSGRYCQIESNTLVFHQTISKSFAFIAIIAMASVMMIVIVMDIMKYCFGIDVISKDLKRIRQRTKVRKRKTPIIIRFIYVN
;
A
#
# COMPACT_ATOMS: atom_id res chain seq x y z
N MET A 1 40.61 17.78 -11.87
CA MET A 1 41.20 16.64 -11.15
C MET A 1 41.57 17.09 -9.75
N PRO A 2 41.49 16.24 -8.71
CA PRO A 2 40.56 15.13 -8.45
C PRO A 2 39.70 15.46 -7.18
N PRO A 3 39.14 14.51 -6.42
CA PRO A 3 38.36 13.32 -6.80
C PRO A 3 36.83 13.62 -6.65
N ILE A 4 35.89 13.09 -7.44
CA ILE A 4 35.48 11.69 -7.59
C ILE A 4 35.12 11.03 -6.23
N GLY A 5 33.89 11.30 -5.76
CA GLY A 5 33.29 10.65 -4.59
C GLY A 5 31.88 11.18 -4.30
N ILE A 6 31.07 10.37 -3.60
CA ILE A 6 29.78 10.75 -2.99
C ILE A 6 28.67 11.27 -3.94
N TRP A 7 28.43 10.58 -5.07
CA TRP A 7 27.17 10.71 -5.84
C TRP A 7 26.60 9.38 -6.37
N ILE A 8 27.12 8.22 -5.93
CA ILE A 8 26.70 6.88 -6.39
C ILE A 8 26.09 6.09 -5.22
N ILE A 9 24.91 6.49 -4.76
CA ILE A 9 24.02 5.71 -3.86
C ILE A 9 22.55 5.93 -4.26
N ILE A 10 22.16 7.17 -4.57
CA ILE A 10 20.76 7.57 -4.81
C ILE A 10 20.34 7.28 -6.26
N GLN A 11 20.61 6.06 -6.72
CA GLN A 11 20.02 5.57 -7.96
C GLN A 11 19.72 4.05 -7.92
N LEU A 12 18.97 3.57 -6.91
CA LEU A 12 18.29 2.25 -6.93
C LEU A 12 16.82 2.13 -6.35
N MET A 13 15.79 2.79 -6.95
CA MET A 13 14.32 2.45 -6.92
C MET A 13 13.63 1.93 -8.24
N ILE A 14 13.69 0.63 -8.63
CA ILE A 14 12.97 0.11 -9.85
C ILE A 14 11.50 0.28 -9.51
N SER A 15 10.66 0.55 -10.52
CA SER A 15 9.22 0.31 -10.48
C SER A 15 8.95 -1.12 -9.97
N LYS A 16 8.91 -1.27 -8.64
CA LYS A 16 8.80 -2.58 -7.98
C LYS A 16 7.54 -3.22 -8.52
N MET A 17 7.66 -4.43 -9.04
CA MET A 17 6.55 -5.08 -9.73
C MET A 17 5.44 -5.35 -8.72
N ALA A 18 4.49 -4.41 -8.67
CA ALA A 18 3.38 -4.42 -7.75
C ALA A 18 2.38 -5.50 -8.19
N GLY A 19 2.67 -6.70 -7.69
CA GLY A 19 1.85 -7.89 -7.61
C GLY A 19 2.16 -8.57 -6.28
N GLU A 20 1.19 -9.28 -5.73
CA GLU A 20 1.32 -9.97 -4.45
C GLU A 20 2.19 -11.22 -4.57
N SER A 21 2.90 -11.54 -3.49
CA SER A 21 3.73 -12.73 -3.42
C SER A 21 2.99 -13.97 -2.92
N PHE A 22 1.76 -13.82 -2.44
CA PHE A 22 0.90 -14.89 -1.92
C PHE A 22 -0.39 -14.99 -2.75
N ASN A 23 -0.98 -16.18 -2.80
CA ASN A 23 -2.24 -16.40 -3.53
C ASN A 23 -3.45 -15.92 -2.71
N GLN A 24 -4.10 -14.86 -3.18
CA GLN A 24 -5.51 -14.59 -2.90
C GLN A 24 -6.36 -14.97 -4.12
N PRO A 25 -6.77 -16.26 -4.27
CA PRO A 25 -7.75 -16.63 -5.29
C PRO A 25 -9.08 -15.89 -5.05
N LYS A 26 -9.89 -15.72 -6.08
CA LYS A 26 -11.26 -15.20 -5.95
C LYS A 26 -12.22 -16.39 -5.91
N PHE A 27 -13.07 -16.48 -4.90
CA PHE A 27 -14.01 -17.60 -4.80
C PHE A 27 -15.44 -17.17 -5.14
N SER A 28 -16.22 -18.09 -5.70
CA SER A 28 -17.68 -17.99 -5.66
C SER A 28 -18.16 -17.97 -4.20
N SER A 29 -19.38 -17.49 -3.95
CA SER A 29 -19.86 -17.12 -2.60
C SER A 29 -19.94 -18.25 -1.56
N LEU A 30 -19.79 -19.51 -1.97
CA LEU A 30 -19.69 -20.69 -1.10
C LEU A 30 -18.74 -21.71 -1.77
N PRO A 31 -17.41 -21.53 -1.66
CA PRO A 31 -16.45 -22.48 -2.20
C PRO A 31 -16.45 -23.76 -1.37
N THR A 32 -16.12 -24.88 -2.00
CA THR A 32 -16.10 -26.20 -1.34
C THR A 32 -14.90 -27.00 -1.78
N TRP A 33 -14.27 -27.70 -0.84
CA TRP A 33 -13.11 -28.55 -1.10
C TRP A 33 -13.48 -30.02 -0.94
N ASN A 34 -12.84 -30.88 -1.71
CA ASN A 34 -12.97 -32.31 -1.58
C ASN A 34 -12.44 -32.71 -0.19
N PRO A 35 -13.25 -33.32 0.70
CA PRO A 35 -12.80 -33.68 2.03
C PRO A 35 -11.65 -34.69 2.00
N ASN A 36 -11.52 -35.48 0.93
CA ASN A 36 -10.44 -36.44 0.77
C ASN A 36 -9.17 -35.74 0.29
N ALA A 37 -8.38 -35.22 1.24
CA ALA A 37 -7.08 -34.60 0.98
C ALA A 37 -6.05 -35.56 0.36
N THR A 38 -5.01 -34.98 -0.25
CA THR A 38 -3.75 -35.66 -0.58
C THR A 38 -2.61 -35.12 0.29
N TYR A 39 -1.60 -35.94 0.58
CA TYR A 39 -0.42 -35.47 1.32
C TYR A 39 0.64 -34.91 0.37
N PHE A 40 1.17 -33.75 0.69
CA PHE A 40 2.29 -33.16 -0.03
C PHE A 40 3.64 -33.35 0.68
N ALA A 41 3.62 -33.40 2.02
CA ALA A 41 4.76 -33.74 2.86
C ALA A 41 4.29 -34.59 4.05
N ALA A 42 5.13 -35.51 4.50
CA ALA A 42 4.93 -36.35 5.68
C ALA A 42 6.30 -36.69 6.31
N GLY A 43 6.31 -37.02 7.61
CA GLY A 43 7.51 -37.07 8.46
C GLY A 43 8.72 -37.88 7.97
N ASN A 44 8.57 -38.82 7.03
CA ASN A 44 9.71 -39.52 6.40
C ASN A 44 10.62 -38.61 5.55
N ILE A 45 10.18 -37.41 5.18
CA ILE A 45 10.99 -36.43 4.42
C ILE A 45 11.70 -35.44 5.36
N SER A 46 11.13 -35.13 6.52
CA SER A 46 11.62 -34.07 7.41
C SER A 46 12.22 -34.57 8.73
N GLY A 47 11.67 -35.63 9.33
CA GLY A 47 11.98 -36.07 10.70
C GLY A 47 11.72 -35.00 11.79
N ASN A 48 11.00 -33.94 11.45
CA ASN A 48 10.97 -32.67 12.18
C ASN A 48 9.61 -31.97 12.05
N ALA A 49 9.23 -31.25 13.11
CA ALA A 49 7.90 -30.70 13.28
C ALA A 49 7.56 -29.55 12.31
N ILE A 50 6.41 -29.65 11.64
CA ILE A 50 5.97 -28.69 10.62
C ILE A 50 4.94 -27.71 11.21
N TYR A 51 5.28 -26.42 11.23
CA TYR A 51 4.45 -25.37 11.82
C TYR A 51 3.87 -24.35 10.82
N ASN A 52 4.42 -24.26 9.61
CA ASN A 52 4.05 -23.20 8.66
C ASN A 52 4.24 -23.62 7.19
N ILE A 53 3.61 -22.91 6.27
CA ILE A 53 3.73 -23.06 4.82
C ILE A 53 3.51 -21.70 4.17
N PHE A 54 4.29 -21.39 3.12
CA PHE A 54 4.03 -20.27 2.23
C PHE A 54 3.99 -20.77 0.78
N ILE A 55 3.06 -20.25 -0.03
CA ILE A 55 2.92 -20.62 -1.45
C ILE A 55 2.88 -19.34 -2.27
N THR A 56 3.81 -19.23 -3.21
CA THR A 56 3.94 -18.04 -4.08
C THR A 56 2.91 -18.02 -5.21
N THR A 57 2.77 -16.87 -5.87
CA THR A 57 1.87 -16.66 -7.02
C THR A 57 2.29 -17.37 -8.32
N ASP A 58 3.43 -18.06 -8.33
CA ASP A 58 3.85 -19.05 -9.35
C ASP A 58 3.65 -20.51 -8.90
N ASN A 59 3.08 -20.71 -7.70
CA ASN A 59 2.90 -21.99 -6.99
C ASN A 59 4.18 -22.64 -6.43
N THR A 60 5.30 -21.93 -6.30
CA THR A 60 6.46 -22.43 -5.55
C THR A 60 6.11 -22.55 -4.05
N ILE A 61 6.31 -23.74 -3.48
CA ILE A 61 5.95 -24.07 -2.09
C ILE A 61 7.18 -23.97 -1.20
N TYR A 62 7.09 -23.16 -0.15
CA TYR A 62 8.13 -22.96 0.85
C TYR A 62 7.65 -23.51 2.20
N ILE A 63 8.45 -24.43 2.76
CA ILE A 63 8.21 -25.05 4.07
C ILE A 63 9.47 -24.81 4.90
N PRO A 64 9.37 -24.15 6.07
CA PRO A 64 10.54 -23.92 6.90
C PRO A 64 10.83 -25.20 7.71
N LEU A 65 12.05 -25.72 7.57
CA LEU A 65 12.49 -26.95 8.22
C LEU A 65 13.52 -26.67 9.31
N LEU A 66 13.72 -27.63 10.21
CA LEU A 66 14.64 -27.51 11.35
C LEU A 66 16.06 -27.15 10.89
N ASP A 67 16.66 -26.14 11.52
CA ASP A 67 18.06 -25.81 11.32
C ASP A 67 18.99 -26.81 12.05
N CYS A 68 20.24 -26.92 11.60
CA CYS A 68 21.27 -27.82 12.13
C CYS A 68 21.57 -27.65 13.63
N CYS A 69 21.15 -26.52 14.23
CA CYS A 69 21.28 -26.22 15.65
C CYS A 69 20.04 -26.58 16.50
N SER A 70 19.14 -27.43 15.99
CA SER A 70 17.85 -27.78 16.61
C SER A 70 16.91 -26.60 16.86
N ARG A 71 17.05 -25.54 16.07
CA ARG A 71 16.20 -24.34 16.13
C ARG A 71 14.96 -24.54 15.25
N LEU A 72 13.79 -24.39 15.85
CA LEU A 72 12.50 -24.50 15.16
C LEU A 72 12.12 -23.17 14.50
N PRO A 73 11.97 -23.11 13.17
CA PRO A 73 11.41 -21.93 12.52
C PRO A 73 9.87 -21.95 12.62
N ASN A 74 9.29 -20.91 13.22
CA ASN A 74 7.84 -20.86 13.47
C ASN A 74 7.02 -20.40 12.25
N SER A 75 7.59 -19.57 11.39
CA SER A 75 6.91 -18.93 10.26
C SER A 75 7.89 -18.53 9.16
N ILE A 76 7.41 -18.53 7.91
CA ILE A 76 8.12 -18.10 6.71
C ILE A 76 7.24 -17.13 5.90
N PHE A 77 7.86 -16.18 5.21
CA PHE A 77 7.22 -15.33 4.21
C PHE A 77 8.18 -15.11 3.04
N VAL A 78 7.67 -15.04 1.81
CA VAL A 78 8.48 -14.72 0.62
C VAL A 78 7.88 -13.48 -0.05
N THR A 79 8.70 -12.49 -0.39
CA THR A 79 8.23 -11.25 -1.05
C THR A 79 8.18 -11.40 -2.58
N SER A 80 7.60 -10.42 -3.28
CA SER A 80 7.54 -10.42 -4.75
C SER A 80 8.88 -10.14 -5.44
N ASN A 81 9.94 -9.87 -4.66
CA ASN A 81 11.34 -9.88 -5.11
C ASN A 81 11.98 -11.29 -5.02
N ASN A 82 11.26 -12.28 -4.47
CA ASN A 82 11.77 -13.56 -4.00
C ASN A 82 12.78 -13.47 -2.83
N ASP A 83 12.71 -12.40 -2.02
CA ASP A 83 13.43 -12.32 -0.74
C ASP A 83 12.67 -13.15 0.31
N ILE A 84 13.36 -14.06 1.01
CA ILE A 84 12.77 -15.01 1.96
C ILE A 84 13.03 -14.55 3.40
N TYR A 85 12.00 -14.49 4.23
CA TYR A 85 12.06 -14.12 5.65
C TYR A 85 11.62 -15.31 6.51
N VAL A 86 12.42 -15.68 7.51
CA VAL A 86 12.11 -16.80 8.43
C VAL A 86 12.34 -16.37 9.87
N SER A 87 11.36 -16.64 10.75
CA SER A 87 11.50 -16.40 12.18
C SER A 87 12.23 -17.58 12.82
N ILE A 88 13.42 -17.35 13.38
CA ILE A 88 14.20 -18.42 14.01
C ILE A 88 13.82 -18.54 15.49
N GLY A 89 13.36 -19.73 15.90
CA GLY A 89 13.06 -20.04 17.30
C GLY A 89 14.32 -20.35 18.11
N GLY A 90 14.49 -19.64 19.23
CA GLY A 90 15.62 -19.79 20.15
C GLY A 90 16.39 -18.48 20.34
N SER A 91 17.15 -18.36 21.43
CA SER A 91 17.88 -17.12 21.77
C SER A 91 19.24 -17.02 21.07
N PRO A 92 19.68 -15.84 20.58
CA PRO A 92 18.88 -14.63 20.41
C PRO A 92 17.81 -14.85 19.33
N TYR A 93 16.61 -14.31 19.55
CA TYR A 93 15.53 -14.39 18.58
C TYR A 93 15.74 -13.36 17.46
N SER A 94 15.67 -13.82 16.22
CA SER A 94 15.80 -12.98 15.02
C SER A 94 14.77 -13.37 13.97
N ILE A 95 14.48 -12.41 13.10
CA ILE A 95 13.88 -12.70 11.80
C ILE A 95 14.97 -12.53 10.76
N ASP A 96 15.42 -13.66 10.23
CA ASP A 96 16.50 -13.72 9.27
C ASP A 96 15.94 -13.56 7.86
N ALA A 97 16.66 -12.82 7.03
CA ALA A 97 16.34 -12.59 5.63
C ALA A 97 17.42 -13.18 4.72
N TRP A 98 16.99 -13.93 3.71
CA TRP A 98 17.80 -14.42 2.60
C TRP A 98 17.35 -13.69 1.33
N THR A 99 18.15 -12.72 0.89
CA THR A 99 17.89 -11.99 -0.36
C THR A 99 18.47 -12.72 -1.56
N LEU A 100 17.98 -12.40 -2.75
CA LEU A 100 18.41 -13.08 -3.98
C LEU A 100 19.94 -12.99 -4.17
N ASN A 101 20.60 -14.13 -4.34
CA ASN A 101 22.06 -14.32 -4.46
C ASN A 101 22.88 -14.16 -3.16
N ALA A 102 22.26 -14.03 -1.97
CA ALA A 102 22.99 -14.05 -0.71
C ALA A 102 23.40 -15.50 -0.31
N THR A 103 24.65 -15.67 0.15
CA THR A 103 25.16 -16.95 0.69
C THR A 103 25.05 -17.07 2.21
N SER A 104 24.51 -16.05 2.87
CA SER A 104 24.30 -15.96 4.32
C SER A 104 23.04 -15.14 4.59
N SER A 105 22.31 -15.48 5.66
CA SER A 105 21.21 -14.62 6.13
C SER A 105 21.73 -13.29 6.70
N ILE A 106 20.84 -12.32 6.76
CA ILE A 106 21.01 -11.07 7.53
C ILE A 106 19.85 -10.99 8.52
N SER A 107 20.14 -10.72 9.79
CA SER A 107 19.10 -10.43 10.78
C SER A 107 18.39 -9.12 10.39
N SER A 108 17.17 -9.24 9.89
CA SER A 108 16.38 -8.14 9.34
C SER A 108 15.62 -7.35 10.41
N MET A 109 15.28 -8.02 11.52
CA MET A 109 14.55 -7.45 12.64
C MET A 109 14.94 -8.20 13.93
N PRO A 110 15.58 -7.54 14.91
CA PRO A 110 15.74 -8.11 16.25
C PRO A 110 14.39 -8.11 16.96
N VAL A 111 14.07 -9.20 17.65
CA VAL A 111 12.79 -9.35 18.36
C VAL A 111 13.01 -9.84 19.80
N ASP A 112 12.24 -9.30 20.74
CA ASP A 112 12.39 -9.57 22.19
C ASP A 112 11.94 -11.00 22.60
N GLY A 113 11.41 -11.78 21.66
CA GLY A 113 10.77 -13.07 21.93
C GLY A 113 10.50 -13.89 20.66
N PRO A 114 9.98 -15.11 20.81
CA PRO A 114 9.68 -15.97 19.66
C PRO A 114 8.56 -15.34 18.81
N CYS A 115 8.88 -15.03 17.56
CA CYS A 115 7.85 -14.69 16.58
C CYS A 115 7.07 -15.94 16.19
N PHE A 116 5.73 -15.91 16.22
CA PHE A 116 4.85 -17.04 15.89
C PHE A 116 4.24 -16.96 14.49
N SER A 117 4.20 -15.77 13.91
CA SER A 117 3.70 -15.54 12.55
C SER A 117 4.36 -14.30 12.00
N LEU A 118 4.83 -14.40 10.75
CA LEU A 118 5.40 -13.31 9.96
C LEU A 118 4.47 -12.91 8.82
N PHE A 119 4.59 -11.66 8.41
CA PHE A 119 3.99 -11.14 7.18
C PHE A 119 4.83 -9.95 6.67
N VAL A 120 4.91 -9.75 5.36
CA VAL A 120 5.46 -8.51 4.77
C VAL A 120 4.37 -7.86 3.93
N ASP A 121 4.10 -6.58 4.19
CA ASP A 121 3.06 -5.84 3.46
C ASP A 121 3.53 -5.32 2.09
N ILE A 122 2.64 -4.58 1.42
CA ILE A 122 2.91 -3.94 0.13
C ILE A 122 3.84 -2.71 0.22
N GLU A 123 4.21 -2.26 1.42
CA GLU A 123 5.12 -1.13 1.69
C GLU A 123 6.51 -1.57 2.19
N ASP A 124 6.80 -2.87 2.22
CA ASP A 124 8.02 -3.47 2.79
C ASP A 124 8.19 -3.22 4.30
N ASN A 125 7.09 -3.29 5.06
CA ASN A 125 7.12 -3.43 6.51
C ASN A 125 7.00 -4.91 6.91
N LEU A 126 7.89 -5.37 7.78
CA LEU A 126 7.95 -6.73 8.32
C LEU A 126 7.19 -6.79 9.65
N TYR A 127 6.12 -7.57 9.67
CA TYR A 127 5.24 -7.77 10.82
C TYR A 127 5.58 -9.05 11.56
N CYS A 128 5.48 -9.02 12.89
CA CYS A 128 5.77 -10.14 13.75
C CYS A 128 4.78 -10.24 14.93
N SER A 129 4.15 -11.41 15.05
CA SER A 129 3.29 -11.77 16.19
C SER A 129 4.11 -12.37 17.34
N LEU A 130 4.21 -11.67 18.47
CA LEU A 130 5.02 -12.08 19.63
C LEU A 130 4.11 -12.70 20.71
N ASN A 131 3.81 -13.99 20.54
CA ASN A 131 2.86 -14.75 21.34
C ASN A 131 3.05 -14.58 22.86
N THR A 132 4.26 -14.81 23.36
CA THR A 132 4.60 -14.75 24.80
C THR A 132 4.76 -13.34 25.34
N LEU A 133 4.59 -12.32 24.50
CA LEU A 133 4.67 -10.90 24.86
C LEU A 133 3.36 -10.16 24.52
N HIS A 134 2.29 -10.89 24.18
CA HIS A 134 0.92 -10.37 24.08
C HIS A 134 0.80 -9.11 23.19
N LYS A 135 1.62 -9.05 22.12
CA LYS A 135 1.74 -7.91 21.20
C LYS A 135 2.07 -8.35 19.77
N VAL A 136 1.64 -7.57 18.79
CA VAL A 136 2.15 -7.60 17.42
C VAL A 136 3.03 -6.37 17.21
N VAL A 137 4.17 -6.56 16.58
CA VAL A 137 5.14 -5.50 16.25
C VAL A 137 5.42 -5.45 14.76
N THR A 138 5.91 -4.30 14.28
CA THR A 138 6.41 -4.14 12.90
C THR A 138 7.76 -3.40 12.87
N SER A 139 8.48 -3.54 11.76
CA SER A 139 9.68 -2.76 11.42
C SER A 139 9.74 -2.58 9.91
N SER A 140 10.14 -1.41 9.42
CA SER A 140 10.42 -1.23 7.99
C SER A 140 11.67 -2.02 7.60
N ILE A 141 11.63 -2.71 6.46
CA ILE A 141 12.77 -3.45 5.90
C ILE A 141 13.75 -2.47 5.21
N ILE A 142 13.23 -1.38 4.62
CA ILE A 142 14.00 -0.43 3.81
C ILE A 142 14.82 0.53 4.69
N GLY A 143 14.39 0.78 5.92
CA GLY A 143 15.10 1.60 6.89
C GLY A 143 15.71 0.75 8.01
N SER A 144 17.04 0.67 8.08
CA SER A 144 17.76 -0.03 9.16
C SER A 144 17.66 0.73 10.50
N THR A 145 16.49 0.60 11.14
CA THR A 145 16.25 0.97 12.54
C THR A 145 16.13 -0.31 13.36
N ASN A 146 17.06 -0.55 14.28
CA ASN A 146 17.02 -1.69 15.21
C ASN A 146 15.95 -1.51 16.31
N SER A 147 14.80 -0.92 15.97
CA SER A 147 13.71 -0.58 16.88
C SER A 147 12.39 -0.98 16.24
N THR A 148 11.69 -1.90 16.88
CA THR A 148 10.35 -2.32 16.46
C THR A 148 9.31 -1.33 16.99
N THR A 149 8.14 -1.26 16.34
CA THR A 149 6.98 -0.49 16.81
C THR A 149 5.83 -1.44 17.16
N ILE A 150 5.13 -1.18 18.26
CA ILE A 150 3.94 -1.96 18.66
C ILE A 150 2.72 -1.41 17.90
N ILE A 151 1.93 -2.32 17.30
CA ILE A 151 0.74 -1.95 16.51
C ILE A 151 -0.56 -2.52 17.07
N ALA A 152 -0.50 -3.63 17.82
CA ALA A 152 -1.64 -4.26 18.46
C ALA A 152 -1.21 -4.99 19.74
N GLY A 153 -2.05 -4.97 20.78
CA GLY A 153 -1.74 -5.51 22.10
C GLY A 153 -0.87 -4.57 22.96
N THR A 154 -1.19 -4.46 24.25
CA THR A 154 -0.48 -3.57 25.19
C THR A 154 0.85 -4.13 25.72
N GLY A 155 1.26 -5.33 25.28
CA GLY A 155 2.36 -6.08 25.87
C GLY A 155 1.97 -6.92 27.10
N ASN A 156 0.70 -6.91 27.50
CA ASN A 156 0.16 -7.64 28.65
C ASN A 156 -1.01 -8.52 28.19
N ALA A 157 -1.17 -9.70 28.79
CA ALA A 157 -2.30 -10.59 28.54
C ALA A 157 -3.63 -9.93 28.93
N GLY A 158 -4.60 -9.94 28.03
CA GLY A 158 -5.94 -9.43 28.32
C GLY A 158 -6.93 -9.56 27.15
N SER A 159 -8.22 -9.37 27.46
CA SER A 159 -9.34 -9.53 26.53
C SER A 159 -10.02 -8.22 26.09
N SER A 160 -9.51 -7.07 26.55
CA SER A 160 -9.91 -5.75 26.04
C SER A 160 -9.66 -5.60 24.54
N SER A 161 -10.24 -4.58 23.90
CA SER A 161 -10.03 -4.27 22.47
C SER A 161 -8.59 -3.91 22.14
N ASP A 162 -7.86 -3.25 23.05
CA ASP A 162 -6.45 -2.89 22.93
C ASP A 162 -5.48 -4.02 23.37
N MET A 163 -6.01 -5.12 23.91
CA MET A 163 -5.23 -6.22 24.48
C MET A 163 -5.34 -7.50 23.63
N LEU A 164 -4.34 -8.37 23.80
CA LEU A 164 -4.24 -9.68 23.16
C LEU A 164 -3.83 -10.71 24.23
N ASP A 165 -4.11 -11.99 24.00
CA ASP A 165 -3.57 -13.08 24.80
C ASP A 165 -3.12 -14.27 23.93
N GLY A 166 -1.82 -14.54 23.96
CA GLY A 166 -1.18 -15.55 23.12
C GLY A 166 -1.42 -15.38 21.62
N PRO A 167 -1.23 -14.19 21.00
CA PRO A 167 -1.48 -14.00 19.57
C PRO A 167 -0.65 -14.96 18.70
N ARG A 168 -1.25 -15.46 17.61
CA ARG A 168 -0.65 -16.43 16.68
C ARG A 168 -0.59 -15.85 15.26
N GLY A 169 -1.26 -16.49 14.30
CA GLY A 169 -1.36 -16.04 12.92
C GLY A 169 -1.76 -14.58 12.78
N ILE A 170 -1.08 -13.89 11.87
CA ILE A 170 -1.43 -12.54 11.43
C ILE A 170 -1.55 -12.50 9.91
N PHE A 171 -2.38 -11.59 9.42
CA PHE A 171 -2.48 -11.23 8.01
C PHE A 171 -2.66 -9.72 7.90
N ILE A 172 -2.08 -9.08 6.89
CA ILE A 172 -2.27 -7.65 6.60
C ILE A 172 -2.89 -7.51 5.20
N ASP A 173 -4.02 -6.80 5.10
CA ASP A 173 -4.69 -6.59 3.81
C ASP A 173 -4.08 -5.43 2.98
N ARG A 174 -4.59 -5.25 1.76
CA ARG A 174 -4.19 -4.16 0.85
C ARG A 174 -4.47 -2.74 1.38
N ASN A 175 -5.24 -2.61 2.47
CA ASN A 175 -5.54 -1.34 3.15
C ASN A 175 -4.67 -1.17 4.42
N LEU A 176 -3.69 -2.05 4.64
CA LEU A 176 -2.84 -2.13 5.83
C LEU A 176 -3.62 -2.41 7.13
N SER A 177 -4.76 -3.10 7.02
CA SER A 177 -5.55 -3.59 8.15
C SER A 177 -4.97 -4.91 8.66
N LEU A 178 -4.67 -4.98 9.95
CA LEU A 178 -4.09 -6.14 10.61
C LEU A 178 -5.18 -7.05 11.19
N TYR A 179 -5.18 -8.31 10.76
CA TYR A 179 -5.98 -9.39 11.32
C TYR A 179 -5.10 -10.21 12.28
N VAL A 180 -5.56 -10.48 13.50
CA VAL A 180 -4.80 -11.19 14.55
C VAL A 180 -5.60 -12.37 15.10
N ALA A 181 -5.00 -13.56 15.08
CA ALA A 181 -5.52 -14.75 15.73
C ALA A 181 -5.19 -14.71 17.23
N ASP A 182 -6.16 -14.25 18.02
CA ASP A 182 -6.03 -13.99 19.46
C ASP A 182 -6.40 -15.26 20.24
N CYS A 183 -5.46 -16.23 20.22
CA CYS A 183 -5.73 -17.64 20.53
C CYS A 183 -6.34 -17.86 21.92
N ASN A 184 -5.76 -17.31 22.99
CA ASN A 184 -6.25 -17.60 24.34
C ASN A 184 -7.62 -16.92 24.60
N ASN A 185 -7.89 -15.81 23.92
CA ASN A 185 -9.19 -15.12 23.89
C ASN A 185 -10.21 -15.76 22.93
N ASN A 186 -9.83 -16.81 22.18
CA ASN A 186 -10.69 -17.54 21.24
C ASN A 186 -11.40 -16.66 20.20
N ARG A 187 -10.71 -15.64 19.68
CA ARG A 187 -11.28 -14.65 18.75
C ARG A 187 -10.32 -14.27 17.62
N ILE A 188 -10.86 -13.64 16.57
CA ILE A 188 -10.07 -12.87 15.60
C ILE A 188 -10.32 -11.39 15.83
N GLN A 189 -9.26 -10.59 15.97
CA GLN A 189 -9.32 -9.13 16.03
C GLN A 189 -8.83 -8.48 14.75
N LEU A 190 -9.44 -7.35 14.38
CA LEU A 190 -9.08 -6.48 13.27
C LEU A 190 -8.66 -5.11 13.79
N PHE A 191 -7.45 -4.69 13.45
CA PHE A 191 -6.93 -3.35 13.73
C PHE A 191 -6.76 -2.63 12.39
N TYR A 192 -7.57 -1.59 12.14
CA TYR A 192 -7.36 -0.73 10.97
C TYR A 192 -6.08 0.07 11.13
N PHE A 193 -5.48 0.50 10.01
CA PHE A 193 -4.22 1.24 9.99
C PHE A 193 -4.22 2.43 10.98
N GLY A 194 -3.25 2.42 11.89
CA GLY A 194 -3.08 3.45 12.93
C GLY A 194 -4.04 3.37 14.13
N GLN A 195 -4.92 2.36 14.22
CA GLN A 195 -5.82 2.18 15.36
C GLN A 195 -5.27 1.17 16.37
N SER A 196 -5.27 1.54 17.66
CA SER A 196 -4.80 0.66 18.75
C SER A 196 -5.90 -0.23 19.35
N ASN A 197 -7.17 -0.02 18.98
CA ASN A 197 -8.30 -0.81 19.44
C ASN A 197 -8.76 -1.76 18.33
N GLY A 198 -8.77 -3.05 18.64
CA GLY A 198 -9.25 -4.11 17.76
C GLY A 198 -10.77 -4.21 17.75
N ILE A 199 -11.32 -4.49 16.57
CA ILE A 199 -12.70 -4.92 16.38
C ILE A 199 -12.68 -6.45 16.35
N THR A 200 -13.48 -7.09 17.19
CA THR A 200 -13.60 -8.56 17.16
C THR A 200 -14.50 -8.96 15.98
N ILE A 201 -13.94 -9.62 14.96
CA ILE A 201 -14.69 -10.10 13.78
C ILE A 201 -15.53 -11.34 14.14
N VAL A 202 -14.96 -12.24 14.94
CA VAL A 202 -15.59 -13.49 15.35
C VAL A 202 -15.09 -13.86 16.75
N ASN A 203 -16.03 -14.26 17.61
CA ASN A 203 -15.79 -14.64 18.99
C ASN A 203 -16.34 -16.05 19.28
N SER A 204 -16.20 -16.47 20.53
CA SER A 204 -16.64 -17.77 21.04
C SER A 204 -18.12 -17.86 21.41
N THR A 205 -18.95 -16.84 21.12
CA THR A 205 -20.34 -16.77 21.63
C THR A 205 -21.42 -16.58 20.55
N GLU A 206 -21.08 -16.08 19.36
CA GLU A 206 -22.08 -15.61 18.38
C GLU A 206 -22.25 -16.49 17.13
N VAL A 207 -21.47 -17.58 16.98
CA VAL A 207 -21.44 -18.40 15.76
C VAL A 207 -22.64 -19.37 15.69
N ILE A 208 -23.82 -18.85 15.36
CA ILE A 208 -25.02 -19.66 15.11
C ILE A 208 -24.73 -20.66 13.97
N ARG A 209 -24.82 -21.97 14.28
CA ARG A 209 -24.55 -23.17 13.45
C ARG A 209 -23.15 -23.81 13.55
N LEU A 210 -22.18 -23.28 14.31
CA LEU A 210 -20.94 -24.00 14.63
C LEU A 210 -20.69 -24.05 16.14
N THR A 211 -19.77 -24.92 16.56
CA THR A 211 -19.10 -24.75 17.86
C THR A 211 -18.27 -23.45 17.86
N PRO A 212 -18.10 -22.79 19.02
CA PRO A 212 -17.17 -21.68 19.23
C PRO A 212 -15.75 -21.95 18.70
N LEU A 213 -15.01 -20.91 18.29
CA LEU A 213 -13.56 -21.02 18.03
C LEU A 213 -12.80 -21.48 19.29
N ASN A 214 -11.69 -22.19 19.09
CA ASN A 214 -10.85 -22.75 20.15
C ASN A 214 -9.35 -22.67 19.78
N CYS A 215 -8.68 -21.62 20.25
CA CYS A 215 -7.33 -21.18 19.84
C CYS A 215 -7.15 -21.11 18.30
N PRO A 216 -7.75 -20.11 17.62
CA PRO A 216 -7.39 -19.83 16.23
C PRO A 216 -5.87 -19.65 16.08
N SER A 217 -5.29 -20.23 15.04
CA SER A 217 -3.82 -20.36 14.89
C SER A 217 -3.25 -19.65 13.66
N GLY A 218 -3.98 -19.62 12.55
CA GLY A 218 -3.56 -19.09 11.25
C GLY A 218 -4.72 -18.41 10.55
N ILE A 219 -4.42 -17.41 9.71
CA ILE A 219 -5.39 -16.60 8.97
C ILE A 219 -4.89 -16.45 7.54
N THR A 220 -5.79 -16.57 6.57
CA THR A 220 -5.63 -15.99 5.23
C THR A 220 -6.96 -15.39 4.75
N LEU A 221 -6.93 -14.63 3.66
CA LEU A 221 -8.07 -13.97 3.05
C LEU A 221 -8.13 -14.29 1.55
N ASP A 222 -9.32 -14.45 0.99
CA ASP A 222 -9.52 -14.50 -0.46
C ASP A 222 -9.59 -13.10 -1.09
N ALA A 223 -9.68 -13.02 -2.42
CA ALA A 223 -9.65 -11.75 -3.16
C ALA A 223 -10.84 -10.82 -2.90
N ASP A 224 -11.95 -11.33 -2.33
CA ASP A 224 -13.12 -10.54 -1.92
C ASP A 224 -13.13 -10.22 -0.42
N GLY A 225 -12.13 -10.69 0.33
CA GLY A 225 -11.94 -10.38 1.74
C GLY A 225 -12.68 -11.32 2.70
N TYR A 226 -13.07 -12.54 2.27
CA TYR A 226 -13.52 -13.56 3.22
C TYR A 226 -12.32 -14.20 3.93
N LEU A 227 -12.42 -14.31 5.26
CA LEU A 227 -11.40 -14.91 6.13
C LEU A 227 -11.48 -16.43 6.11
N TYR A 228 -10.33 -17.08 6.10
CA TYR A 228 -10.14 -18.52 6.31
C TYR A 228 -9.20 -18.73 7.50
N ILE A 229 -9.62 -19.54 8.47
CA ILE A 229 -9.01 -19.63 9.80
C ILE A 229 -8.77 -21.10 10.17
N THR A 230 -7.53 -21.46 10.56
CA THR A 230 -7.29 -22.74 11.26
C THR A 230 -7.74 -22.63 12.71
N ASP A 231 -8.75 -23.42 13.06
CA ASP A 231 -9.39 -23.43 14.37
C ASP A 231 -8.82 -24.61 15.20
N ARG A 232 -7.67 -24.35 15.81
CA ARG A 232 -6.66 -25.38 16.13
C ARG A 232 -7.18 -26.51 17.00
N TYR A 233 -7.79 -26.21 18.14
CA TYR A 233 -8.23 -27.25 19.08
C TYR A 233 -9.64 -27.79 18.75
N ASN A 234 -10.32 -27.23 17.76
CA ASN A 234 -11.49 -27.82 17.10
C ASN A 234 -11.12 -28.63 15.85
N ASN A 235 -9.82 -28.80 15.54
CA ASN A 235 -9.30 -29.69 14.50
C ASN A 235 -9.88 -29.44 13.09
N ARG A 236 -10.11 -28.17 12.73
CA ARG A 236 -10.81 -27.79 11.48
C ARG A 236 -10.29 -26.49 10.87
N VAL A 237 -10.72 -26.21 9.65
CA VAL A 237 -10.67 -24.87 9.06
C VAL A 237 -12.10 -24.33 8.92
N VAL A 238 -12.30 -23.09 9.32
CA VAL A 238 -13.56 -22.34 9.11
C VAL A 238 -13.34 -21.17 8.17
N ALA A 239 -14.37 -20.82 7.41
CA ALA A 239 -14.39 -19.68 6.51
C ALA A 239 -15.56 -18.76 6.84
N SER A 240 -15.38 -17.45 6.70
CA SER A 240 -16.52 -16.53 6.62
C SER A 240 -17.19 -16.65 5.25
N GLY A 241 -18.51 -16.47 5.18
CA GLY A 241 -19.24 -16.32 3.92
C GLY A 241 -20.42 -15.35 4.09
N PRO A 242 -21.24 -15.16 3.04
CA PRO A 242 -22.38 -14.23 3.08
C PRO A 242 -23.45 -14.63 4.12
N ASN A 243 -23.46 -15.89 4.55
CA ASN A 243 -24.37 -16.42 5.58
C ASN A 243 -23.69 -16.55 6.97
N GLY A 244 -22.54 -15.90 7.18
CA GLY A 244 -21.72 -16.04 8.39
C GLY A 244 -20.64 -17.13 8.26
N PHE A 245 -20.04 -17.51 9.40
CA PHE A 245 -18.97 -18.50 9.44
C PHE A 245 -19.49 -19.94 9.26
N HIS A 246 -18.80 -20.70 8.42
CA HIS A 246 -19.07 -22.10 8.12
C HIS A 246 -17.75 -22.91 8.16
N CYS A 247 -17.85 -24.23 8.34
CA CYS A 247 -16.68 -25.10 8.30
C CYS A 247 -16.42 -25.56 6.86
N VAL A 248 -15.14 -25.60 6.45
CA VAL A 248 -14.74 -26.00 5.08
C VAL A 248 -14.00 -27.34 5.04
N VAL A 249 -13.14 -27.66 6.02
CA VAL A 249 -12.46 -28.97 6.17
C VAL A 249 -12.27 -29.33 7.64
N GLY A 250 -12.22 -30.63 7.98
CA GLY A 250 -12.13 -31.12 9.37
C GLY A 250 -13.44 -31.07 10.16
N CYS A 251 -14.58 -30.98 9.49
CA CYS A 251 -15.86 -30.57 10.11
C CYS A 251 -16.53 -31.59 11.04
N SER A 252 -15.95 -32.78 11.22
CA SER A 252 -16.31 -33.68 12.32
C SER A 252 -15.83 -33.18 13.69
N GLY A 253 -14.78 -32.34 13.73
CA GLY A 253 -14.15 -31.80 14.94
C GLY A 253 -13.32 -32.82 15.74
N SER A 254 -13.52 -34.12 15.48
CA SER A 254 -12.72 -35.21 16.00
C SER A 254 -11.31 -35.19 15.42
N ALA A 255 -10.32 -35.40 16.30
CA ALA A 255 -8.92 -35.63 15.94
C ALA A 255 -8.76 -37.05 15.39
N ASP A 256 -9.34 -37.30 14.21
CA ASP A 256 -9.37 -38.62 13.59
C ASP A 256 -8.05 -38.91 12.87
N SER A 257 -7.36 -39.98 13.27
CA SER A 257 -6.16 -40.53 12.62
C SER A 257 -6.41 -41.12 11.22
N THR A 258 -7.57 -40.83 10.63
CA THR A 258 -7.86 -41.10 9.22
C THR A 258 -6.99 -40.24 8.30
N SER A 259 -7.05 -40.53 7.00
CA SER A 259 -6.25 -39.80 6.03
C SER A 259 -6.66 -38.34 5.79
N TYR A 260 -7.78 -37.92 6.37
CA TYR A 260 -8.49 -36.69 6.00
C TYR A 260 -8.91 -35.82 7.20
N GLY A 261 -8.76 -36.34 8.43
CA GLY A 261 -8.88 -35.55 9.65
C GLY A 261 -7.68 -34.62 9.82
N LEU A 262 -7.88 -33.45 10.41
CA LEU A 262 -6.80 -32.57 10.88
C LEU A 262 -6.60 -32.79 12.39
N GLN A 263 -5.43 -32.45 12.92
CA GLN A 263 -5.22 -32.40 14.37
C GLN A 263 -4.26 -31.28 14.76
N GLN A 264 -4.77 -30.32 15.55
CA GLN A 264 -4.08 -29.08 15.88
C GLN A 264 -3.49 -28.29 14.68
N PRO A 265 -4.25 -28.04 13.60
CA PRO A 265 -3.73 -27.35 12.43
C PRO A 265 -3.21 -25.94 12.78
N SER A 266 -2.04 -25.58 12.25
CA SER A 266 -1.32 -24.36 12.64
C SER A 266 -1.44 -23.20 11.65
N ALA A 267 -1.45 -23.51 10.35
CA ALA A 267 -1.41 -22.56 9.25
C ALA A 267 -2.12 -23.12 8.02
N LEU A 268 -2.53 -22.23 7.12
CA LEU A 268 -3.11 -22.56 5.83
C LEU A 268 -2.60 -21.63 4.73
N SER A 269 -2.65 -22.08 3.48
CA SER A 269 -2.35 -21.28 2.30
C SER A 269 -3.09 -21.82 1.07
N PHE A 270 -3.17 -21.03 0.01
CA PHE A 270 -3.77 -21.43 -1.27
C PHE A 270 -2.69 -21.54 -2.36
N ASP A 271 -2.89 -22.43 -3.34
CA ASP A 271 -2.26 -22.27 -4.66
C ASP A 271 -3.12 -21.34 -5.54
N SER A 272 -2.57 -20.91 -6.69
CA SER A 272 -3.31 -20.09 -7.67
C SER A 272 -4.52 -20.81 -8.29
N TYR A 273 -4.72 -22.10 -8.01
CA TYR A 273 -5.91 -22.87 -8.40
C TYR A 273 -6.92 -22.98 -7.26
N GLY A 274 -6.72 -22.24 -6.16
CA GLY A 274 -7.60 -22.22 -5.00
C GLY A 274 -7.65 -23.53 -4.21
N ASN A 275 -6.72 -24.46 -4.43
CA ASN A 275 -6.62 -25.64 -3.56
C ASN A 275 -6.11 -25.20 -2.19
N LEU A 276 -6.75 -25.71 -1.14
CA LEU A 276 -6.43 -25.37 0.24
C LEU A 276 -5.33 -26.31 0.76
N PHE A 277 -4.20 -25.74 1.15
CA PHE A 277 -3.13 -26.44 1.87
C PHE A 277 -3.25 -26.13 3.35
N VAL A 278 -3.25 -27.16 4.20
CA VAL A 278 -3.31 -27.03 5.66
C VAL A 278 -2.12 -27.76 6.28
N VAL A 279 -1.43 -27.08 7.21
CA VAL A 279 -0.38 -27.69 8.03
C VAL A 279 -1.04 -28.41 9.20
N ASP A 280 -0.91 -29.74 9.22
CA ASP A 280 -1.51 -30.65 10.20
C ASP A 280 -0.42 -31.08 11.21
N THR A 281 -0.08 -30.14 12.10
CA THR A 281 1.14 -30.18 12.92
C THR A 281 1.23 -31.40 13.85
N TYR A 282 0.12 -31.94 14.37
CA TYR A 282 0.23 -33.14 15.23
C TYR A 282 0.63 -34.40 14.44
N HIS A 283 0.37 -34.42 13.13
CA HIS A 283 0.67 -35.53 12.23
C HIS A 283 1.94 -35.30 11.37
N ASP A 284 2.69 -34.21 11.62
CA ASP A 284 3.88 -33.78 10.86
C ASP A 284 3.69 -33.88 9.34
N ARG A 285 2.54 -33.41 8.86
CA ARG A 285 2.14 -33.50 7.45
C ARG A 285 1.49 -32.21 6.95
N ILE A 286 1.50 -32.06 5.63
CA ILE A 286 0.76 -31.00 4.92
C ILE A 286 -0.29 -31.69 4.04
N GLN A 287 -1.55 -31.34 4.27
CA GLN A 287 -2.70 -31.85 3.54
C GLN A 287 -3.12 -30.83 2.46
N LYS A 288 -3.19 -31.28 1.20
CA LYS A 288 -3.78 -30.53 0.08
C LYS A 288 -5.21 -31.01 -0.15
N PHE A 289 -6.18 -30.15 0.11
CA PHE A 289 -7.58 -30.35 -0.23
C PHE A 289 -7.85 -29.73 -1.61
N LEU A 290 -8.36 -30.52 -2.54
CA LEU A 290 -8.65 -30.04 -3.90
C LEU A 290 -9.94 -29.22 -3.93
N LEU A 291 -9.96 -28.09 -4.65
CA LEU A 291 -11.19 -27.32 -4.83
C LEU A 291 -12.19 -28.13 -5.68
N THR A 292 -13.45 -28.21 -5.25
CA THR A 292 -14.48 -29.00 -5.93
C THR A 292 -15.22 -28.16 -6.95
N THR A 293 -14.86 -28.30 -8.23
CA THR A 293 -15.55 -27.61 -9.33
C THR A 293 -16.89 -28.26 -9.71
N ASN A 294 -16.98 -29.60 -9.65
CA ASN A 294 -18.07 -30.38 -10.25
C ASN A 294 -19.33 -30.58 -9.38
N LEU A 295 -19.75 -29.61 -8.56
CA LEU A 295 -20.90 -29.78 -7.65
C LEU A 295 -22.29 -29.41 -8.23
N SER A 296 -22.34 -28.72 -9.37
CA SER A 296 -23.62 -28.31 -9.99
C SER A 296 -23.58 -28.13 -11.51
N GLY A 297 -22.52 -28.61 -12.18
CA GLY A 297 -22.27 -28.33 -13.61
C GLY A 297 -21.56 -26.99 -13.86
N ASN A 298 -21.29 -26.22 -12.80
CA ASN A 298 -20.38 -25.08 -12.79
C ASN A 298 -18.96 -25.52 -13.18
N THR A 299 -18.17 -24.58 -13.68
CA THR A 299 -16.81 -24.82 -14.18
C THR A 299 -15.71 -24.23 -13.29
N SER A 300 -14.43 -24.35 -13.70
CA SER A 300 -13.32 -23.66 -13.03
C SER A 300 -13.47 -22.15 -13.13
N CYS A 301 -13.88 -21.64 -14.30
CA CYS A 301 -14.13 -20.21 -14.50
C CYS A 301 -15.25 -19.66 -13.60
N ASP A 302 -16.34 -20.41 -13.40
CA ASP A 302 -17.45 -20.00 -12.54
C ASP A 302 -17.05 -19.88 -11.06
N ILE A 303 -16.18 -20.78 -10.59
CA ILE A 303 -15.90 -20.97 -9.16
C ILE A 303 -14.65 -20.23 -8.67
N LEU A 304 -13.62 -20.09 -9.53
CA LEU A 304 -12.36 -19.41 -9.20
C LEU A 304 -12.25 -17.99 -9.75
N GLN A 305 -13.12 -17.61 -10.68
CA GLN A 305 -13.02 -16.38 -11.51
C GLN A 305 -11.56 -15.97 -11.80
N PRO A 306 -10.70 -16.91 -12.27
CA PRO A 306 -9.26 -16.89 -12.00
C PRO A 306 -8.48 -15.86 -12.82
N CYS A 307 -9.13 -15.17 -13.75
CA CYS A 307 -8.49 -14.30 -14.73
C CYS A 307 -8.59 -12.84 -14.26
N GLN A 308 -7.44 -12.29 -13.89
CA GLN A 308 -7.32 -10.91 -13.42
C GLN A 308 -7.35 -9.92 -14.59
N ASN A 309 -7.38 -8.62 -14.27
CA ASN A 309 -7.22 -7.53 -15.26
C ASN A 309 -8.19 -7.59 -16.46
N ASN A 310 -9.45 -7.97 -16.20
CA ASN A 310 -10.52 -8.13 -17.20
C ASN A 310 -10.21 -9.13 -18.35
N ALA A 311 -9.28 -10.07 -18.13
CA ALA A 311 -9.02 -11.16 -19.07
C ALA A 311 -10.18 -12.15 -19.12
N SER A 312 -10.44 -12.72 -20.31
CA SER A 312 -11.55 -13.68 -20.49
C SER A 312 -11.16 -15.07 -20.02
N CYS A 313 -11.92 -15.66 -19.10
CA CYS A 313 -11.73 -17.04 -18.68
C CYS A 313 -12.35 -18.02 -19.69
N ILE A 314 -11.64 -19.11 -19.97
CA ILE A 314 -12.07 -20.19 -20.86
C ILE A 314 -11.77 -21.52 -20.15
N ASP A 315 -12.79 -22.34 -19.90
CA ASP A 315 -12.58 -23.65 -19.30
C ASP A 315 -11.87 -24.62 -20.25
N SER A 316 -11.00 -25.45 -19.69
CA SER A 316 -10.07 -26.27 -20.45
C SER A 316 -9.72 -27.56 -19.74
N ASN A 317 -10.26 -28.67 -20.26
CA ASN A 317 -9.95 -30.04 -19.83
C ASN A 317 -8.54 -30.50 -20.26
N THR A 318 -7.80 -29.71 -21.04
CA THR A 318 -6.39 -29.97 -21.41
C THR A 318 -5.40 -29.17 -20.57
N SER A 319 -5.88 -28.18 -19.81
CA SER A 319 -5.13 -27.50 -18.77
C SER A 319 -5.13 -28.34 -17.49
N SER A 320 -3.97 -28.46 -16.82
CA SER A 320 -3.87 -29.07 -15.48
C SER A 320 -4.72 -28.36 -14.42
N ASN A 321 -5.25 -27.18 -14.75
CA ASN A 321 -5.89 -26.24 -13.85
C ASN A 321 -7.42 -26.17 -14.11
N GLY A 322 -7.91 -26.85 -15.14
CA GLY A 322 -9.30 -26.78 -15.60
C GLY A 322 -9.68 -25.49 -16.34
N TYR A 323 -8.80 -24.49 -16.43
CA TYR A 323 -9.03 -23.22 -17.13
C TYR A 323 -7.79 -22.72 -17.90
N ILE A 324 -8.03 -21.77 -18.81
CA ILE A 324 -7.05 -20.93 -19.51
C ILE A 324 -7.57 -19.49 -19.47
N CYS A 325 -6.70 -18.53 -19.15
CA CYS A 325 -7.02 -17.11 -19.23
C CYS A 325 -6.55 -16.50 -20.55
N SER A 326 -7.47 -15.88 -21.30
CA SER A 326 -7.18 -15.12 -22.51
C SER A 326 -6.89 -13.67 -22.12
N CYS A 327 -5.61 -13.34 -21.97
CA CYS A 327 -5.17 -12.04 -21.47
C CYS A 327 -5.47 -10.89 -22.45
N LEU A 328 -5.93 -9.76 -21.90
CA LEU A 328 -5.91 -8.49 -22.61
C LEU A 328 -4.45 -8.08 -22.91
N SER A 329 -4.24 -7.34 -23.99
CA SER A 329 -2.89 -7.00 -24.44
C SER A 329 -2.11 -6.18 -23.40
N GLY A 330 -0.85 -6.55 -23.19
CA GLY A 330 0.00 -5.99 -22.14
C GLY A 330 -0.10 -6.69 -20.78
N PHE A 331 -1.04 -7.63 -20.59
CA PHE A 331 -1.13 -8.48 -19.41
C PHE A 331 -0.63 -9.91 -19.70
N TYR A 332 0.05 -10.51 -18.72
CA TYR A 332 0.75 -11.78 -18.84
C TYR A 332 0.63 -12.63 -17.57
N GLY A 333 1.14 -13.87 -17.61
CA GLY A 333 1.04 -14.83 -16.52
C GLY A 333 -0.21 -15.71 -16.61
N LEU A 334 -0.23 -16.79 -15.81
CA LEU A 334 -1.23 -17.86 -15.88
C LEU A 334 -2.67 -17.38 -15.56
N GLN A 335 -2.78 -16.28 -14.82
CA GLN A 335 -4.03 -15.62 -14.44
C GLN A 335 -4.13 -14.21 -15.05
N CYS A 336 -3.26 -13.86 -16.01
CA CYS A 336 -3.10 -12.50 -16.53
C CYS A 336 -2.78 -11.45 -15.45
N GLN A 337 -2.18 -11.87 -14.33
CA GLN A 337 -1.88 -11.05 -13.16
C GLN A 337 -0.73 -10.06 -13.37
N ILE A 338 0.17 -10.35 -14.33
CA ILE A 338 1.36 -9.55 -14.62
C ILE A 338 0.98 -8.44 -15.60
N ASP A 339 0.57 -7.29 -15.07
CA ASP A 339 0.45 -6.05 -15.85
C ASP A 339 1.86 -5.54 -16.23
N ASN A 340 2.19 -5.63 -17.52
CA ASN A 340 3.44 -5.18 -18.12
C ASN A 340 3.17 -4.08 -19.17
N ARG A 341 2.05 -3.34 -19.05
CA ARG A 341 1.77 -2.22 -19.95
C ARG A 341 2.75 -1.05 -19.70
N PRO A 342 3.07 -0.27 -20.74
CA PRO A 342 4.07 0.79 -20.65
C PRO A 342 3.91 1.75 -19.46
N CYS A 343 2.70 2.23 -19.17
CA CYS A 343 2.50 3.21 -18.10
C CYS A 343 2.58 2.65 -16.66
N LYS A 344 2.73 1.33 -16.48
CA LYS A 344 3.10 0.73 -15.17
C LYS A 344 4.62 0.63 -14.99
N SER A 345 5.36 0.46 -16.09
CA SER A 345 6.83 0.33 -16.08
C SER A 345 7.55 1.69 -16.19
N TYR A 346 6.97 2.67 -16.88
CA TYR A 346 7.57 3.98 -17.16
C TYR A 346 6.89 5.13 -16.39
N THR A 347 7.68 5.82 -15.56
CA THR A 347 7.21 6.97 -14.78
C THR A 347 7.31 8.27 -15.58
N CYS A 348 6.19 9.00 -15.73
CA CYS A 348 6.22 10.40 -16.15
C CYS A 348 6.60 11.32 -14.98
N TRP A 349 7.60 12.18 -15.18
CA TRP A 349 8.20 13.01 -14.15
C TRP A 349 7.38 14.29 -13.94
N ASN A 350 7.60 14.97 -12.81
CA ASN A 350 7.11 16.33 -12.55
C ASN A 350 5.60 16.54 -12.79
N ASN A 351 4.79 15.56 -12.37
CA ASN A 351 3.33 15.51 -12.58
C ASN A 351 2.93 15.52 -14.06
N GLY A 352 3.72 14.90 -14.94
CA GLY A 352 3.27 14.49 -16.26
C GLY A 352 2.27 13.32 -16.17
N ILE A 353 1.30 13.27 -17.07
CA ILE A 353 0.29 12.20 -17.14
C ILE A 353 0.73 11.18 -18.20
N CYS A 354 0.84 9.90 -17.83
CA CYS A 354 1.17 8.84 -18.78
C CYS A 354 -0.07 8.43 -19.59
N HIS A 355 0.08 8.35 -20.91
CA HIS A 355 -0.91 7.81 -21.82
C HIS A 355 -0.32 6.66 -22.64
N GLU A 356 -0.99 5.52 -22.63
CA GLU A 356 -0.62 4.35 -23.43
C GLU A 356 -1.03 4.60 -24.90
N ILE A 357 -0.09 4.45 -25.83
CA ILE A 357 -0.33 4.55 -27.28
C ILE A 357 -0.53 3.14 -27.85
N SER A 358 0.24 2.18 -27.36
CA SER A 358 0.16 0.78 -27.75
C SER A 358 0.66 -0.11 -26.61
N ASN A 359 0.68 -1.44 -26.84
CA ASN A 359 1.18 -2.42 -25.87
C ASN A 359 2.68 -2.24 -25.51
N THR A 360 3.41 -1.45 -26.29
CA THR A 360 4.85 -1.19 -26.12
C THR A 360 5.22 0.29 -26.10
N GLU A 361 4.28 1.20 -26.39
CA GLU A 361 4.54 2.64 -26.51
C GLU A 361 3.64 3.47 -25.59
N PHE A 362 4.21 4.54 -25.04
CA PHE A 362 3.52 5.53 -24.22
C PHE A 362 3.97 6.94 -24.59
N ILE A 363 3.24 7.93 -24.10
CA ILE A 363 3.63 9.34 -24.12
C ILE A 363 3.31 9.99 -22.78
N CYS A 364 4.22 10.84 -22.30
CA CYS A 364 3.95 11.69 -21.14
C CYS A 364 3.39 13.05 -21.58
N ILE A 365 2.17 13.36 -21.15
CA ILE A 365 1.59 14.71 -21.29
C ILE A 365 2.11 15.56 -20.13
N CYS A 366 3.04 16.48 -20.44
CA CYS A 366 3.76 17.23 -19.41
C CYS A 366 2.92 18.34 -18.76
N SER A 367 3.04 18.43 -17.42
CA SER A 367 2.54 19.57 -16.65
C SER A 367 3.25 20.88 -17.05
N SER A 368 2.56 22.01 -16.93
CA SER A 368 3.09 23.31 -17.36
C SER A 368 4.44 23.65 -16.73
N GLY A 369 5.43 23.97 -17.57
CA GLY A 369 6.81 24.27 -17.14
C GLY A 369 7.78 23.09 -17.30
N TRP A 370 7.33 21.98 -17.87
CA TRP A 370 8.13 20.78 -18.17
C TRP A 370 7.96 20.31 -19.61
N GLN A 371 9.01 19.68 -20.13
CA GLN A 371 9.14 19.12 -21.48
C GLN A 371 10.11 17.91 -21.45
N GLY A 372 10.39 17.30 -22.60
CA GLY A 372 11.12 16.02 -22.69
C GLY A 372 10.17 14.84 -22.81
N SER A 373 10.67 13.66 -23.17
CA SER A 373 9.82 12.49 -23.44
C SER A 373 9.16 11.92 -22.18
N ASN A 374 9.82 12.09 -21.03
CA ASN A 374 9.32 11.70 -19.71
C ASN A 374 9.00 12.92 -18.83
N CYS A 375 8.93 14.14 -19.39
CA CYS A 375 8.75 15.41 -18.67
C CYS A 375 9.88 15.77 -17.69
N GLU A 376 11.08 15.29 -17.97
CA GLU A 376 12.30 15.43 -17.17
C GLU A 376 12.99 16.80 -17.30
N ILE A 377 12.74 17.54 -18.39
CA ILE A 377 13.40 18.81 -18.72
C ILE A 377 12.53 19.98 -18.27
N GLN A 378 13.07 20.90 -17.46
CA GLN A 378 12.36 22.14 -17.13
C GLN A 378 12.30 23.07 -18.35
N THR A 379 11.12 23.59 -18.70
CA THR A 379 10.95 24.54 -19.82
C THR A 379 11.68 25.84 -19.54
N ASN A 380 12.71 26.14 -20.35
CA ASN A 380 13.42 27.41 -20.29
C ASN A 380 12.72 28.47 -21.15
N TYR A 381 11.82 29.24 -20.55
CA TYR A 381 11.08 30.31 -21.25
C TYR A 381 11.98 31.46 -21.76
N CYS A 382 13.26 31.51 -21.36
CA CYS A 382 14.24 32.47 -21.90
C CYS A 382 14.99 31.97 -23.15
N GLN A 383 14.83 30.70 -23.56
CA GLN A 383 15.68 30.09 -24.59
C GLN A 383 15.63 30.80 -25.96
N ASN A 384 14.51 31.47 -26.28
CA ASN A 384 14.34 32.31 -27.48
C ASN A 384 14.01 33.77 -27.12
N VAL A 385 14.51 34.30 -25.99
CA VAL A 385 14.21 35.66 -25.51
C VAL A 385 15.48 36.49 -25.37
N THR A 386 15.63 37.48 -26.25
CA THR A 386 16.66 38.51 -26.15
C THR A 386 16.11 39.73 -25.43
N CYS A 387 16.57 39.98 -24.20
CA CYS A 387 16.38 41.25 -23.52
C CYS A 387 17.37 42.27 -24.09
N GLN A 388 16.92 43.49 -24.39
CA GLN A 388 17.75 44.58 -24.91
C GLN A 388 18.41 45.36 -23.76
N ASN A 389 19.31 46.28 -24.09
CA ASN A 389 19.93 47.23 -23.16
C ASN A 389 20.53 46.58 -21.89
N ASN A 390 21.25 45.47 -22.08
CA ASN A 390 21.85 44.63 -21.04
C ASN A 390 20.86 44.10 -19.97
N GLY A 391 19.57 44.01 -20.30
CA GLY A 391 18.59 43.34 -19.44
C GLY A 391 18.86 41.83 -19.31
N VAL A 392 18.53 41.26 -18.16
CA VAL A 392 18.74 39.83 -17.86
C VAL A 392 17.42 39.08 -17.94
N CYS A 393 17.35 38.03 -18.78
CA CYS A 393 16.16 37.19 -18.82
C CYS A 393 16.13 36.22 -17.63
N ARG A 394 15.01 36.16 -16.91
CA ARG A 394 14.72 35.11 -15.91
C ARG A 394 13.52 34.28 -16.34
N SER A 395 13.71 32.96 -16.40
CA SER A 395 12.62 32.00 -16.60
C SER A 395 11.80 31.87 -15.31
N LEU A 396 10.48 31.86 -15.44
CA LEU A 396 9.49 31.72 -14.37
C LEU A 396 8.64 30.45 -14.63
N THR A 397 7.79 30.07 -13.69
CA THR A 397 7.09 28.76 -13.73
C THR A 397 6.19 28.52 -14.95
N LYS A 398 5.73 29.58 -15.64
CA LYS A 398 4.91 29.50 -16.87
C LYS A 398 5.18 30.64 -17.89
N ASN A 399 6.26 31.40 -17.74
CA ASN A 399 6.56 32.60 -18.52
C ASN A 399 8.04 33.00 -18.33
N TYR A 400 8.51 34.07 -18.97
CA TYR A 400 9.77 34.74 -18.66
C TYR A 400 9.54 36.18 -18.19
N THR A 401 10.58 36.81 -17.65
CA THR A 401 10.66 38.27 -17.50
C THR A 401 12.06 38.77 -17.88
N CYS A 402 12.15 39.95 -18.50
CA CYS A 402 13.40 40.69 -18.62
C CYS A 402 13.54 41.62 -17.41
N GLU A 403 14.64 41.50 -16.67
CA GLU A 403 15.03 42.47 -15.63
C GLU A 403 15.92 43.54 -16.26
N CYS A 404 15.46 44.78 -16.26
CA CYS A 404 16.17 45.89 -16.91
C CYS A 404 17.29 46.46 -16.03
N LEU A 405 18.32 47.02 -16.66
CA LEU A 405 19.51 47.51 -15.97
C LEU A 405 19.26 48.88 -15.32
N GLY A 406 18.68 48.84 -14.12
CA GLY A 406 18.28 50.03 -13.35
C GLY A 406 17.07 50.75 -13.94
N ASP A 407 16.76 51.92 -13.39
CA ASP A 407 15.54 52.69 -13.74
C ASP A 407 15.59 53.31 -15.16
N SER A 408 16.76 53.32 -15.80
CA SER A 408 17.01 53.93 -17.12
C SER A 408 16.29 53.25 -18.29
N TYR A 409 15.85 51.99 -18.13
CA TYR A 409 15.22 51.21 -19.19
C TYR A 409 13.95 50.50 -18.72
N SER A 410 12.97 50.35 -19.61
CA SER A 410 11.67 49.72 -19.32
C SER A 410 11.06 49.00 -20.53
N GLY A 411 9.89 48.40 -20.34
CA GLY A 411 9.20 47.60 -21.37
C GLY A 411 9.51 46.10 -21.29
N ARG A 412 8.68 45.27 -21.97
CA ARG A 412 8.72 43.79 -21.89
C ARG A 412 10.09 43.17 -22.21
N TYR A 413 10.89 43.83 -23.05
CA TYR A 413 12.23 43.41 -23.45
C TYR A 413 13.29 44.46 -23.10
N CYS A 414 13.02 45.38 -22.16
CA CYS A 414 13.87 46.51 -21.79
C CYS A 414 14.19 47.49 -22.94
N GLN A 415 13.30 47.55 -23.94
CA GLN A 415 13.50 48.28 -25.20
C GLN A 415 13.17 49.78 -25.15
N ILE A 416 12.74 50.31 -24.01
CA ILE A 416 12.27 51.71 -23.87
C ILE A 416 13.22 52.48 -22.94
N GLU A 417 13.79 53.59 -23.41
CA GLU A 417 14.59 54.50 -22.57
C GLU A 417 13.71 55.40 -21.70
N SER A 418 13.85 55.29 -20.38
CA SER A 418 13.00 55.96 -19.38
C SER A 418 13.15 57.49 -19.38
N ASN A 419 14.23 58.05 -19.95
CA ASN A 419 14.43 59.50 -20.08
C ASN A 419 13.33 60.21 -20.87
N THR A 420 12.53 59.47 -21.66
CA THR A 420 11.39 60.01 -22.42
C THR A 420 10.16 60.32 -21.55
N LEU A 421 10.05 59.78 -20.33
CA LEU A 421 8.84 59.87 -19.49
C LEU A 421 8.68 61.18 -18.71
N VAL A 422 9.67 62.09 -18.73
CA VAL A 422 9.61 63.37 -18.01
C VAL A 422 8.46 64.26 -18.51
N PHE A 423 8.08 64.17 -19.79
CA PHE A 423 7.14 65.10 -20.42
C PHE A 423 5.67 64.94 -19.94
N HIS A 424 5.30 63.82 -19.31
CA HIS A 424 3.90 63.52 -19.00
C HIS A 424 3.49 63.72 -17.52
N GLN A 425 4.42 64.05 -16.61
CA GLN A 425 4.10 64.28 -15.19
C GLN A 425 3.50 65.67 -14.91
N THR A 426 3.73 66.66 -15.78
CA THR A 426 3.28 68.05 -15.57
C THR A 426 1.74 68.18 -15.60
N ILE A 427 1.07 67.36 -16.41
CA ILE A 427 -0.39 67.42 -16.62
C ILE A 427 -1.17 66.87 -15.41
N SER A 428 -0.64 65.85 -14.72
CA SER A 428 -1.31 65.17 -13.60
C SER A 428 -1.64 66.10 -12.43
N LYS A 429 -0.77 67.07 -12.14
CA LYS A 429 -0.94 68.03 -11.02
C LYS A 429 -2.15 68.95 -11.22
N SER A 430 -2.51 69.28 -12.46
CA SER A 430 -3.70 70.09 -12.75
C SER A 430 -5.01 69.32 -12.51
N PHE A 431 -5.07 68.04 -12.90
CA PHE A 431 -6.23 67.20 -12.62
C PHE A 431 -6.43 66.95 -11.12
N ALA A 432 -5.35 66.79 -10.35
CA ALA A 432 -5.43 66.69 -8.89
C ALA A 432 -6.05 67.96 -8.24
N PHE A 433 -5.71 69.15 -8.74
CA PHE A 433 -6.26 70.41 -8.23
C PHE A 433 -7.76 70.57 -8.55
N ILE A 434 -8.17 70.20 -9.77
CA ILE A 434 -9.58 70.17 -10.19
C ILE A 434 -10.38 69.17 -9.33
N ALA A 435 -9.82 67.98 -9.07
CA ALA A 435 -10.45 66.97 -8.22
C ALA A 435 -10.63 67.45 -6.77
N ILE A 436 -9.68 68.21 -6.21
CA ILE A 436 -9.81 68.80 -4.86
C ILE A 436 -10.95 69.83 -4.81
N ILE A 437 -11.07 70.70 -5.82
CA ILE A 437 -12.15 71.68 -5.92
C ILE A 437 -13.52 70.97 -6.06
N ALA A 438 -13.60 69.91 -6.88
CA ALA A 438 -14.82 69.11 -7.01
C ALA A 438 -15.20 68.37 -5.72
N MET A 439 -14.23 67.83 -4.99
CA MET A 439 -14.47 67.20 -3.67
C MET A 439 -14.96 68.22 -2.64
N ALA A 440 -14.43 69.45 -2.65
CA ALA A 440 -14.89 70.52 -1.77
C ALA A 440 -16.32 71.01 -2.11
N SER A 441 -16.68 71.11 -3.39
CA SER A 441 -18.06 71.48 -3.77
C SER A 441 -19.07 70.38 -3.44
N VAL A 442 -18.71 69.10 -3.63
CA VAL A 442 -19.53 67.96 -3.18
C VAL A 442 -19.67 67.96 -1.65
N MET A 443 -18.62 68.27 -0.89
CA MET A 443 -18.71 68.37 0.57
C MET A 443 -19.66 69.49 1.03
N MET A 444 -19.65 70.64 0.35
CA MET A 444 -20.63 71.72 0.60
C MET A 444 -22.08 71.29 0.27
N ILE A 445 -22.28 70.53 -0.81
CA ILE A 445 -23.61 69.96 -1.15
C ILE A 445 -24.06 68.97 -0.07
N VAL A 446 -23.17 68.10 0.45
CA VAL A 446 -23.49 67.18 1.55
C VAL A 446 -23.86 67.96 2.82
N ILE A 447 -23.15 69.04 3.17
CA ILE A 447 -23.49 69.90 4.32
C ILE A 447 -24.89 70.54 4.12
N VAL A 448 -25.23 70.99 2.92
CA VAL A 448 -26.58 71.50 2.60
C VAL A 448 -27.63 70.39 2.72
N MET A 449 -27.33 69.16 2.29
CA MET A 449 -28.22 68.02 2.46
C MET A 449 -28.41 67.63 3.93
N ASP A 450 -27.37 67.68 4.77
CA ASP A 450 -27.48 67.44 6.22
C ASP A 450 -28.27 68.55 6.94
N ILE A 451 -28.14 69.82 6.52
CA ILE A 451 -28.98 70.92 7.02
C ILE A 451 -30.45 70.68 6.64
N MET A 452 -30.74 70.32 5.38
CA MET A 452 -32.09 69.96 4.95
C MET A 452 -32.64 68.75 5.73
N LYS A 453 -31.79 67.77 6.04
CA LYS A 453 -32.14 66.60 6.85
C LYS A 453 -32.50 66.97 8.28
N TYR A 454 -31.74 67.88 8.90
CA TYR A 454 -31.98 68.37 10.26
C TYR A 454 -33.25 69.24 10.37
N CYS A 455 -33.64 69.94 9.30
CA CYS A 455 -34.85 70.77 9.27
C CYS A 455 -36.13 70.06 8.79
N PHE A 456 -36.04 69.01 7.96
CA PHE A 456 -37.21 68.41 7.29
C PHE A 456 -37.34 66.87 7.40
N GLY A 457 -36.44 66.17 8.09
CA GLY A 457 -36.74 64.85 8.67
C GLY A 457 -37.05 63.70 7.69
N ILE A 458 -36.33 63.59 6.58
CA ILE A 458 -36.40 62.45 5.65
C ILE A 458 -35.06 61.70 5.66
N ASP A 459 -35.10 60.35 5.71
CA ASP A 459 -33.92 59.49 5.83
C ASP A 459 -33.90 58.38 4.77
N VAL A 460 -32.73 58.09 4.20
CA VAL A 460 -32.55 57.11 3.11
C VAL A 460 -31.29 56.27 3.33
N ILE A 461 -31.52 55.07 3.89
CA ILE A 461 -30.73 53.83 3.78
C ILE A 461 -29.33 53.83 4.40
N SER A 462 -29.01 52.71 5.06
CA SER A 462 -27.86 52.55 5.95
C SER A 462 -26.88 51.46 5.51
N LYS A 463 -25.58 51.65 5.81
CA LYS A 463 -24.61 50.74 6.48
C LYS A 463 -24.58 49.22 6.10
N ASP A 464 -23.44 48.52 6.13
CA ASP A 464 -22.09 48.84 6.62
C ASP A 464 -21.04 47.94 5.94
N LEU A 465 -19.75 48.31 5.95
CA LEU A 465 -18.63 47.48 5.46
C LEU A 465 -17.59 47.20 6.57
N LYS A 466 -17.30 45.93 6.87
CA LYS A 466 -16.27 45.49 7.85
C LYS A 466 -15.69 44.11 7.50
N ARG A 467 -14.42 43.76 7.77
CA ARG A 467 -13.16 44.55 7.88
C ARG A 467 -11.97 43.57 7.81
N ILE A 468 -10.85 43.96 7.21
CA ILE A 468 -9.65 43.10 7.03
C ILE A 468 -8.86 42.91 8.35
N ARG A 469 -8.25 41.73 8.55
CA ARG A 469 -7.02 41.56 9.36
C ARG A 469 -6.14 40.40 8.86
N GLN A 470 -4.85 40.67 8.66
CA GLN A 470 -3.80 39.67 8.42
C GLN A 470 -2.89 39.52 9.65
N ARG A 471 -2.17 38.39 9.76
CA ARG A 471 -0.81 38.30 10.33
C ARG A 471 -0.09 37.04 9.85
N THR A 472 1.25 37.05 9.88
CA THR A 472 2.12 36.04 9.24
C THR A 472 3.36 35.69 10.07
N LYS A 473 3.81 34.42 10.01
CA LYS A 473 5.18 33.86 10.21
C LYS A 473 5.11 32.33 10.44
N VAL A 474 6.13 31.47 10.25
CA VAL A 474 7.10 31.18 9.16
C VAL A 474 8.20 30.21 9.66
N ARG A 475 8.41 29.04 9.00
CA ARG A 475 9.63 28.18 8.86
C ARG A 475 9.20 26.82 8.24
N LYS A 476 9.77 26.31 7.13
CA LYS A 476 11.07 25.60 6.90
C LYS A 476 11.23 24.33 7.79
N ARG A 477 11.65 23.13 7.33
CA ARG A 477 12.04 22.48 6.02
C ARG A 477 12.12 20.93 6.30
N LYS A 478 12.41 19.92 5.45
CA LYS A 478 12.81 19.67 4.03
C LYS A 478 12.68 18.14 3.71
N THR A 479 12.24 17.73 2.52
CA THR A 479 12.41 16.33 1.97
C THR A 479 13.20 16.32 0.65
N PRO A 480 14.00 15.26 0.34
CA PRO A 480 14.72 15.08 -0.94
C PRO A 480 14.31 13.84 -1.78
N ILE A 481 14.88 13.79 -3.00
CA ILE A 481 14.67 12.86 -4.14
C ILE A 481 15.34 11.48 -3.96
N ILE A 482 14.81 10.43 -4.63
CA ILE A 482 15.45 9.11 -4.91
C ILE A 482 15.17 8.70 -6.39
N ILE A 483 16.03 7.87 -7.03
CA ILE A 483 15.93 7.38 -8.44
C ILE A 483 16.44 5.89 -8.56
N ARG A 484 16.46 5.21 -9.73
CA ARG A 484 17.10 3.87 -10.02
C ARG A 484 17.94 3.81 -11.31
N PHE A 485 18.83 2.82 -11.38
CA PHE A 485 19.27 2.16 -12.60
C PHE A 485 18.91 0.67 -12.58
N ILE A 486 18.32 0.18 -13.66
CA ILE A 486 18.22 -1.24 -14.01
C ILE A 486 19.55 -1.67 -14.62
N TYR A 487 19.95 -2.94 -14.46
CA TYR A 487 20.75 -3.60 -15.50
C TYR A 487 20.04 -4.85 -16.01
N VAL A 488 20.39 -5.27 -17.21
CA VAL A 488 19.62 -6.13 -18.12
C VAL A 488 20.34 -7.46 -18.35
N ASN A 489 19.57 -8.53 -18.55
CA ASN A 489 20.02 -9.78 -19.20
C ASN A 489 19.46 -9.81 -20.63
#